data_AF-F3B7K3-F1
#
_entry.id   AF-F3B7K3-F1
#
_cell.length_a   1.000
_cell.length_b   1.000
_cell.length_c   1.000
_cell.angle_alpha   90.00
_cell.angle_beta   90.00
_cell.angle_gamma   90.00
#
_symmetry.space_group_name_H-M   'P 1'
#
loop_
_entity.id
_entity.type
_entity.pdbx_description
1 polymer ?
#
loop_
_entity_poly.entity_id
_entity_poly.type
_entity_poly.pdbx_seq_one_letter_code
_entity_poly.pdbx_strand_id
1 'polypeptide(L)'
;MSDGESKKLLEYRYDENGNISEATGNTGTSTYKYDNSGNILNYTDIFGKTINYTYDERGNLSKLEVAGEPPTVYTYDSEDRIISVIYGDNKTVSYEYVGNTTITHLPDNKTIVEKYNDSGDLVDKTYTDNVGNIIYKISLEYDGEDRISKRYVVLSKDNKESDTKESASTDKDTLTASSENVSSEENTVSDNSGNNTDFIKLEYRYSYTDNSQLKSESITGDIGTKDISYTYDNAGNRTSETIKTDDKEEVTTFTYDESNRLIKKQSPKKTTIYTYDKNGNRISATSDGEKFSYTYDINDNLTGIKKNDVTIFEAIYDAMGERVLTKELNVDGTLESKYRLNDVSFEDTQVLSVYNDSSKTNLIYGNERTVELSTGTESIFITDEKESVLGRIGDENTFYTPFGDNEDTNFIDTQKALITGFGFDGEWKDSTGLYYLRARYYDPNTGVFLSEDSVSGDIESAISLNGYSFVENDPVNYTDPSGNTRNRGKSTGRGKGAKGKQVSKKSTASGKGKASNKSKSPKLKMPKISPKAKAQSKRQAKPKNSGRRLGKQNIRQSTNLSRSFGRRTANSYSKKYS
;
A
#
# COMPACT_ATOMS: atom_id res chain seq x y z
N MET A 1 2.99 21.41 -39.41
CA MET A 1 2.84 22.64 -38.59
C MET A 1 2.92 22.24 -37.14
N SER A 2 3.46 23.09 -36.27
CA SER A 2 3.68 22.78 -34.86
C SER A 2 2.51 23.28 -34.02
N ASP A 3 1.56 22.41 -33.71
CA ASP A 3 0.64 22.65 -32.59
C ASP A 3 1.42 22.37 -31.30
N GLY A 4 2.20 23.38 -30.90
CA GLY A 4 2.72 23.47 -29.56
C GLY A 4 1.57 23.81 -28.63
N GLU A 5 0.85 22.79 -28.14
CA GLU A 5 0.07 22.95 -26.93
C GLU A 5 0.98 23.57 -25.88
N SER A 6 0.65 24.78 -25.44
CA SER A 6 1.36 25.46 -24.38
C SER A 6 1.12 24.68 -23.08
N LYS A 7 1.99 23.70 -22.79
CA LYS A 7 1.95 22.93 -21.56
C LYS A 7 1.88 23.90 -20.38
N LYS A 8 0.71 24.00 -19.77
CA LYS A 8 0.50 24.91 -18.64
C LYS A 8 1.29 24.33 -17.47
N LEU A 9 2.12 25.16 -16.86
CA LEU A 9 2.84 24.76 -15.65
C LEU A 9 1.83 24.63 -14.51
N LEU A 10 2.16 23.77 -13.55
CA LEU A 10 1.43 23.69 -12.29
C LEU A 10 1.59 25.01 -11.54
N GLU A 11 0.48 25.65 -11.21
CA GLU A 11 0.43 26.92 -10.48
C GLU A 11 -0.09 26.68 -9.06
N TYR A 12 0.67 27.12 -8.06
CA TYR A 12 0.31 26.98 -6.64
C TYR A 12 0.16 28.37 -5.99
N ARG A 13 -0.85 28.51 -5.14
CA ARG A 13 -0.99 29.64 -4.21
C ARG A 13 -0.83 29.16 -2.78
N TYR A 14 -0.40 30.07 -1.92
CA TYR A 14 -0.12 29.78 -0.52
C TYR A 14 -0.89 30.73 0.41
N ASP A 15 -1.25 30.26 1.59
CA ASP A 15 -1.77 31.09 2.68
C ASP A 15 -0.65 31.85 3.41
N GLU A 16 -1.01 32.68 4.40
CA GLU A 16 -0.04 33.46 5.20
C GLU A 16 0.91 32.58 6.05
N ASN A 17 0.56 31.31 6.28
CA ASN A 17 1.36 30.34 7.02
C ASN A 17 2.28 29.50 6.11
N GLY A 18 2.11 29.59 4.79
CA GLY A 18 2.87 28.83 3.78
C GLY A 18 2.25 27.47 3.41
N ASN A 19 1.00 27.20 3.77
CA ASN A 19 0.26 26.02 3.29
C ASN A 19 -0.31 26.29 1.89
N ILE A 20 -0.54 25.26 1.07
CA ILE A 20 -1.06 25.42 -0.30
C ILE A 20 -2.56 25.75 -0.25
N SER A 21 -2.97 26.97 -0.60
CA SER A 21 -4.38 27.38 -0.62
C SER A 21 -5.10 27.04 -1.92
N GLU A 22 -4.39 27.03 -3.04
CA GLU A 22 -4.91 26.64 -4.36
C GLU A 22 -3.84 25.88 -5.16
N ALA A 23 -4.27 24.87 -5.92
CA ALA A 23 -3.43 24.14 -6.86
C ALA A 23 -4.14 24.06 -8.22
N THR A 24 -3.56 24.66 -9.27
CA THR A 24 -4.12 24.72 -10.62
C THR A 24 -3.27 23.94 -11.60
N GLY A 25 -3.89 23.02 -12.34
CA GLY A 25 -3.27 22.21 -13.37
C GLY A 25 -3.93 22.39 -14.74
N ASN A 26 -3.66 21.44 -15.65
CA ASN A 26 -4.25 21.45 -17.00
C ASN A 26 -5.77 21.16 -16.99
N THR A 27 -6.27 20.51 -15.93
CA THR A 27 -7.59 19.88 -15.84
C THR A 27 -8.57 20.65 -14.95
N GLY A 28 -8.07 21.51 -14.06
CA GLY A 28 -8.87 22.32 -13.15
C GLY A 28 -8.04 22.89 -12.00
N THR A 29 -8.74 23.38 -10.97
CA THR A 29 -8.15 23.95 -9.75
C THR A 29 -8.77 23.30 -8.51
N SER A 30 -7.93 22.80 -7.61
CA SER A 30 -8.33 22.35 -6.27
C SER A 30 -8.04 23.45 -5.24
N THR A 31 -8.83 23.54 -4.17
CA THR A 31 -8.64 24.55 -3.10
C THR A 31 -8.65 23.94 -1.71
N TYR A 32 -7.87 24.53 -0.80
CA TYR A 32 -7.67 24.04 0.56
C TYR A 32 -7.77 25.18 1.58
N LYS A 33 -8.29 24.89 2.76
CA LYS A 33 -8.26 25.80 3.92
C LYS A 33 -7.76 25.04 5.14
N TYR A 34 -7.03 25.72 6.01
CA TYR A 34 -6.35 25.12 7.16
C TYR A 34 -6.75 25.79 8.48
N ASP A 35 -6.56 25.06 9.58
CA ASP A 35 -6.51 25.65 10.91
C ASP A 35 -5.11 26.24 11.22
N ASN A 36 -4.96 26.88 12.39
CA ASN A 36 -3.68 27.45 12.83
C ASN A 36 -2.60 26.40 13.16
N SER A 37 -2.94 25.11 13.18
CA SER A 37 -2.02 23.99 13.38
C SER A 37 -1.55 23.36 12.05
N GLY A 38 -2.13 23.77 10.92
CA GLY A 38 -1.87 23.21 9.60
C GLY A 38 -2.73 22.00 9.24
N ASN A 39 -3.78 21.69 10.00
CA ASN A 39 -4.73 20.64 9.64
C ASN A 39 -5.73 21.19 8.59
N ILE A 40 -6.08 20.39 7.57
CA ILE A 40 -7.03 20.79 6.51
C ILE A 40 -8.44 20.87 7.11
N LEU A 41 -9.10 22.02 7.09
CA LEU A 41 -10.50 22.19 7.49
C LEU A 41 -11.48 21.96 6.34
N ASN A 42 -11.05 22.24 5.11
CA ASN A 42 -11.89 22.21 3.92
C ASN A 42 -11.04 21.93 2.70
N TYR A 43 -11.50 21.00 1.86
CA TYR A 43 -10.92 20.64 0.57
C TYR A 43 -12.02 20.70 -0.49
N THR A 44 -11.72 21.29 -1.64
CA THR A 44 -12.58 21.24 -2.83
C THR A 44 -11.76 20.73 -4.00
N ASP A 45 -12.24 19.67 -4.66
CA ASP A 45 -11.59 19.07 -5.82
C ASP A 45 -11.83 19.87 -7.12
N ILE A 46 -11.21 19.42 -8.21
CA ILE A 46 -11.31 20.08 -9.53
C ILE A 46 -12.73 20.07 -10.13
N PHE A 47 -13.64 19.26 -9.61
CA PHE A 47 -15.05 19.17 -10.02
C PHE A 47 -15.99 19.96 -9.10
N GLY A 48 -15.45 20.64 -8.07
CA GLY A 48 -16.21 21.41 -7.10
C GLY A 48 -16.77 20.58 -5.93
N LYS A 49 -16.50 19.27 -5.88
CA LYS A 49 -16.93 18.44 -4.75
C LYS A 49 -16.11 18.81 -3.52
N THR A 50 -16.82 19.09 -2.43
CA THR A 50 -16.24 19.72 -1.24
C THR A 50 -16.36 18.81 -0.03
N ILE A 51 -15.23 18.57 0.64
CA ILE A 51 -15.09 17.83 1.89
C ILE A 51 -14.75 18.82 3.00
N ASN A 52 -15.44 18.75 4.13
CA ASN A 52 -15.14 19.49 5.34
C ASN A 52 -14.62 18.53 6.40
N TYR A 53 -13.63 18.97 7.15
CA TYR A 53 -12.97 18.19 8.20
C TYR A 53 -13.08 18.95 9.52
N THR A 54 -13.46 18.25 10.58
CA THR A 54 -13.53 18.77 11.95
C THR A 54 -12.58 17.97 12.82
N TYR A 55 -11.89 18.64 13.74
CA TYR A 55 -10.95 18.01 14.68
C TYR A 55 -11.43 18.14 16.12
N ASP A 56 -11.02 17.22 16.99
CA ASP A 56 -11.17 17.35 18.45
C ASP A 56 -10.14 18.33 19.06
N GLU A 57 -10.24 18.60 20.36
CA GLU A 57 -9.31 19.49 21.07
C GLU A 57 -7.85 18.97 21.12
N ARG A 58 -7.62 17.70 20.76
CA ARG A 58 -6.29 17.06 20.75
C ARG A 58 -5.70 17.01 19.32
N GLY A 59 -6.48 17.37 18.30
CA GLY A 59 -6.09 17.40 16.90
C GLY A 59 -6.40 16.12 16.12
N ASN A 60 -7.22 15.22 16.67
CA ASN A 60 -7.68 14.03 15.97
C ASN A 60 -8.88 14.37 15.07
N LEU A 61 -9.00 13.77 13.89
CA LEU A 61 -10.10 14.00 12.96
C LEU A 61 -11.41 13.46 13.55
N SER A 62 -12.32 14.32 14.00
CA SER A 62 -13.59 13.91 14.64
C SER A 62 -14.76 13.78 13.67
N LYS A 63 -14.75 14.49 12.53
CA LYS A 63 -15.80 14.42 11.50
C LYS A 63 -15.28 14.73 10.10
N LEU A 64 -15.74 13.97 9.11
CA LEU A 64 -15.63 14.23 7.67
C LEU A 64 -17.03 14.44 7.09
N GLU A 65 -17.26 15.53 6.37
CA GLU A 65 -18.58 15.95 5.88
C GLU A 65 -18.53 16.43 4.42
N VAL A 66 -19.17 15.67 3.54
CA VAL A 66 -19.35 16.03 2.11
C VAL A 66 -20.69 16.74 1.94
N ALA A 67 -20.71 17.87 1.24
CA ALA A 67 -21.94 18.64 1.07
C ALA A 67 -23.06 17.82 0.39
N GLY A 68 -24.20 17.66 1.07
CA GLY A 68 -25.34 16.88 0.58
C GLY A 68 -25.30 15.37 0.89
N GLU A 69 -24.22 14.88 1.48
CA GLU A 69 -24.10 13.50 1.99
C GLU A 69 -24.05 13.54 3.54
N PRO A 70 -24.60 12.54 4.27
CA PRO A 70 -24.46 12.52 5.73
C PRO A 70 -23.00 12.28 6.14
N PRO A 71 -22.54 12.81 7.28
CA PRO A 71 -21.13 12.81 7.65
C PRO A 71 -20.62 11.46 8.15
N THR A 72 -19.31 11.24 8.01
CA THR A 72 -18.58 10.21 8.74
C THR A 72 -18.03 10.81 10.03
N VAL A 73 -18.26 10.16 11.17
CA VAL A 73 -17.88 10.62 12.51
C VAL A 73 -16.91 9.63 13.14
N TYR A 74 -15.85 10.13 13.77
CA TYR A 74 -14.82 9.33 14.43
C TYR A 74 -14.80 9.64 15.93
N THR A 75 -14.55 8.62 16.74
CA THR A 75 -14.42 8.75 18.20
C THR A 75 -13.16 8.05 18.68
N TYR A 76 -12.56 8.60 19.74
CA TYR A 76 -11.23 8.21 20.22
C TYR A 76 -11.24 7.94 21.72
N ASP A 77 -10.38 7.01 22.16
CA ASP A 77 -10.11 6.81 23.58
C ASP A 77 -9.16 7.89 24.16
N SER A 78 -8.67 7.67 25.38
CA SER A 78 -7.71 8.55 26.05
C SER A 78 -6.26 8.42 25.56
N GLU A 79 -5.96 7.47 24.68
CA GLU A 79 -4.63 7.24 24.09
C GLU A 79 -4.55 7.70 22.62
N ASP A 80 -5.59 8.39 22.13
CA ASP A 80 -5.78 8.82 20.74
C ASP A 80 -5.94 7.66 19.74
N ARG A 81 -6.44 6.50 20.21
CA ARG A 81 -6.82 5.37 19.35
C ARG A 81 -8.30 5.47 18.98
N ILE A 82 -8.65 5.14 17.73
CA ILE A 82 -10.04 5.16 17.26
C ILE A 82 -10.80 4.03 17.97
N ILE A 83 -11.96 4.32 18.56
CA ILE A 83 -12.84 3.32 19.18
C ILE A 83 -14.17 3.14 18.44
N SER A 84 -14.58 4.11 17.62
CA SER A 84 -15.68 3.91 16.67
C SER A 84 -15.61 4.89 15.49
N VAL A 85 -16.03 4.40 14.32
CA VAL A 85 -16.34 5.19 13.13
C VAL A 85 -17.80 4.94 12.75
N ILE A 86 -18.59 6.01 12.66
CA ILE A 86 -19.97 5.99 12.19
C ILE A 86 -19.98 6.60 10.79
N TYR A 87 -20.47 5.86 9.80
CA TYR A 87 -20.53 6.29 8.40
C TYR A 87 -21.84 7.02 8.07
N GLY A 88 -21.87 7.70 6.93
CA GLY A 88 -23.04 8.48 6.50
C GLY A 88 -24.33 7.66 6.28
N ASP A 89 -24.24 6.33 6.13
CA ASP A 89 -25.40 5.42 6.12
C ASP A 89 -25.78 4.88 7.51
N ASN A 90 -25.19 5.46 8.58
CA ASN A 90 -25.27 5.07 9.98
C ASN A 90 -24.61 3.72 10.34
N LYS A 91 -23.88 3.08 9.41
CA LYS A 91 -23.09 1.90 9.77
C LYS A 91 -21.98 2.28 10.72
N THR A 92 -21.76 1.40 11.69
CA THR A 92 -20.76 1.61 12.73
C THR A 92 -19.73 0.51 12.65
N VAL A 93 -18.45 0.90 12.60
CA VAL A 93 -17.32 0.05 12.93
C VAL A 93 -16.85 0.46 14.33
N SER A 94 -16.51 -0.49 15.18
CA SER A 94 -15.95 -0.20 16.51
C SER A 94 -14.75 -1.08 16.85
N TYR A 95 -13.96 -0.64 17.81
CA TYR A 95 -12.68 -1.27 18.14
C TYR A 95 -12.51 -1.48 19.64
N GLU A 96 -12.00 -2.64 20.01
CA GLU A 96 -11.53 -2.95 21.35
C GLU A 96 -10.04 -3.29 21.32
N TYR A 97 -9.29 -2.75 22.29
CA TYR A 97 -7.84 -2.96 22.41
C TYR A 97 -7.52 -3.65 23.73
N VAL A 98 -7.19 -4.94 23.68
CA VAL A 98 -6.97 -5.80 24.86
C VAL A 98 -5.54 -6.35 24.82
N GLY A 99 -4.64 -5.71 25.56
CA GLY A 99 -3.22 -6.08 25.59
C GLY A 99 -2.54 -5.91 24.23
N ASN A 100 -2.12 -7.02 23.62
CA ASN A 100 -1.55 -7.10 22.28
C ASN A 100 -2.57 -7.56 21.22
N THR A 101 -3.87 -7.55 21.55
CA THR A 101 -4.97 -7.94 20.66
C THR A 101 -5.83 -6.72 20.32
N THR A 102 -6.22 -6.61 19.05
CA THR A 102 -7.23 -5.66 18.57
C THR A 102 -8.41 -6.43 18.03
N ILE A 103 -9.62 -6.10 18.48
CA ILE A 103 -10.88 -6.65 17.97
C ILE A 103 -11.59 -5.53 17.22
N THR A 104 -11.92 -5.76 15.95
CA THR A 104 -12.72 -4.86 15.13
C THR A 104 -14.10 -5.46 14.94
N HIS A 105 -15.14 -4.78 15.41
CA HIS A 105 -16.52 -5.14 15.15
C HIS A 105 -17.01 -4.45 13.89
N LEU A 106 -17.49 -5.25 12.94
CA LEU A 106 -18.02 -4.81 11.65
C LEU A 106 -19.55 -4.66 11.73
N PRO A 107 -20.19 -4.10 10.68
CA PRO A 107 -21.61 -4.28 10.46
C PRO A 107 -22.05 -5.75 10.58
N ASP A 108 -23.30 -5.97 10.96
CA ASP A 108 -23.93 -7.28 11.18
C ASP A 108 -23.24 -8.18 12.24
N ASN A 109 -22.48 -7.59 13.18
CA ASN A 109 -21.78 -8.27 14.28
C ASN A 109 -20.68 -9.25 13.85
N LYS A 110 -20.20 -9.20 12.61
CA LYS A 110 -19.00 -9.94 12.19
C LYS A 110 -17.75 -9.30 12.82
N THR A 111 -16.69 -10.08 13.07
CA THR A 111 -15.50 -9.57 13.76
C THR A 111 -14.20 -9.90 13.04
N ILE A 112 -13.20 -9.01 13.22
CA ILE A 112 -11.80 -9.26 12.87
C ILE A 112 -10.98 -9.19 14.15
N VAL A 113 -10.24 -10.25 14.48
CA VAL A 113 -9.35 -10.32 15.64
C VAL A 113 -7.91 -10.37 15.15
N GLU A 114 -7.12 -9.35 15.49
CA GLU A 114 -5.70 -9.24 15.16
C GLU A 114 -4.85 -9.33 16.43
N LYS A 115 -3.82 -10.18 16.43
CA LYS A 115 -2.86 -10.29 17.54
C LYS A 115 -1.45 -9.95 17.07
N TYR A 116 -0.69 -9.30 17.94
CA TYR A 116 0.66 -8.83 17.63
C TYR A 116 1.70 -9.39 18.60
N ASN A 117 2.94 -9.58 18.14
CA ASN A 117 4.09 -9.89 19.00
C ASN A 117 4.59 -8.63 19.74
N ASP A 118 5.60 -8.79 20.61
CA ASP A 118 6.19 -7.68 21.37
C ASP A 118 6.91 -6.62 20.49
N SER A 119 7.31 -6.98 19.27
CA SER A 119 7.85 -6.05 18.26
C SER A 119 6.75 -5.22 17.58
N GLY A 120 5.48 -5.62 17.71
CA GLY A 120 4.32 -4.99 17.07
C GLY A 120 4.01 -5.53 15.68
N ASP A 121 4.54 -6.70 15.31
CA ASP A 121 4.25 -7.40 14.06
C ASP A 121 3.10 -8.41 14.27
N LEU A 122 2.26 -8.61 13.25
CA LEU A 122 1.05 -9.44 13.30
C LEU A 122 1.41 -10.94 13.42
N VAL A 123 0.77 -11.68 14.32
CA VAL A 123 0.99 -13.14 14.46
C VAL A 123 -0.25 -13.99 14.19
N ASP A 124 -1.45 -13.45 14.46
CA ASP A 124 -2.74 -14.05 14.08
C ASP A 124 -3.65 -12.96 13.52
N LYS A 125 -4.42 -13.29 12.47
CA LYS A 125 -5.58 -12.52 12.01
C LYS A 125 -6.73 -13.48 11.73
N THR A 126 -7.87 -13.30 12.40
CA THR A 126 -9.05 -14.17 12.28
C THR A 126 -10.30 -13.35 11.94
N TYR A 127 -11.02 -13.74 10.89
CA TYR A 127 -12.37 -13.26 10.59
C TYR A 127 -13.40 -14.25 11.11
N THR A 128 -14.40 -13.75 11.82
CA THR A 128 -15.56 -14.55 12.23
C THR A 128 -16.87 -13.98 11.70
N ASP A 129 -17.84 -14.87 11.52
CA ASP A 129 -19.24 -14.49 11.38
C ASP A 129 -19.83 -13.91 12.69
N ASN A 130 -21.13 -13.67 12.67
CA ASN A 130 -21.92 -13.09 13.76
C ASN A 130 -22.20 -14.03 14.95
N VAL A 131 -21.88 -15.32 14.83
CA VAL A 131 -22.02 -16.34 15.90
C VAL A 131 -20.66 -16.93 16.33
N GLY A 132 -19.57 -16.43 15.74
CA GLY A 132 -18.20 -16.72 16.12
C GLY A 132 -17.62 -17.99 15.47
N ASN A 133 -18.10 -18.40 14.29
CA ASN A 133 -17.42 -19.40 13.47
C ASN A 133 -16.31 -18.73 12.65
N ILE A 134 -15.19 -19.44 12.41
CA ILE A 134 -14.08 -18.93 11.60
C ILE A 134 -14.48 -18.99 10.12
N ILE A 135 -14.42 -17.86 9.42
CA ILE A 135 -14.54 -17.80 7.95
C ILE A 135 -13.14 -17.92 7.34
N TYR A 136 -12.18 -17.18 7.89
CA TYR A 136 -10.82 -17.06 7.39
C TYR A 136 -9.84 -16.78 8.54
N LYS A 137 -8.69 -17.46 8.57
CA LYS A 137 -7.60 -17.23 9.53
C LYS A 137 -6.24 -17.24 8.83
N ILE A 138 -5.38 -16.29 9.20
CA ILE A 138 -3.93 -16.32 8.98
C ILE A 138 -3.21 -16.48 10.31
N SER A 139 -2.13 -17.28 10.33
CA SER A 139 -1.10 -17.27 11.38
C SER A 139 0.28 -17.09 10.74
N LEU A 140 1.16 -16.28 11.33
CA LEU A 140 2.47 -15.90 10.77
C LEU A 140 3.63 -16.32 11.67
N GLU A 141 4.68 -16.87 11.05
CA GLU A 141 6.00 -17.07 11.68
C GLU A 141 7.04 -16.13 11.07
N TYR A 142 8.06 -15.78 11.85
CA TYR A 142 9.12 -14.86 11.48
C TYR A 142 10.51 -15.53 11.58
N ASP A 143 11.45 -15.09 10.76
CA ASP A 143 12.88 -15.43 10.88
C ASP A 143 13.62 -14.52 11.87
N GLY A 144 14.92 -14.74 12.04
CA GLY A 144 15.76 -13.97 12.96
C GLY A 144 15.97 -12.49 12.61
N GLU A 145 15.53 -12.05 11.43
CA GLU A 145 15.59 -10.66 10.94
C GLU A 145 14.18 -10.02 10.89
N ASP A 146 13.22 -10.61 11.63
CA ASP A 146 11.81 -10.23 11.68
C ASP A 146 11.08 -10.29 10.31
N ARG A 147 11.53 -11.12 9.35
CA ARG A 147 10.84 -11.33 8.07
C ARG A 147 9.91 -12.55 8.15
N ILE A 148 8.75 -12.51 7.51
CA ILE A 148 7.79 -13.63 7.47
C ILE A 148 8.48 -14.84 6.84
N SER A 149 8.63 -15.92 7.63
CA SER A 149 9.25 -17.18 7.21
C SER A 149 8.21 -18.23 6.84
N LYS A 150 7.03 -18.20 7.49
CA LYS A 150 5.87 -18.98 7.10
C LYS A 150 4.56 -18.20 7.26
N ARG A 151 3.58 -18.57 6.44
CA ARG A 151 2.18 -18.16 6.59
C ARG A 151 1.28 -19.39 6.54
N TYR A 152 0.47 -19.57 7.57
CA TYR A 152 -0.56 -20.59 7.65
C TYR A 152 -1.91 -19.96 7.33
N VAL A 153 -2.65 -20.51 6.38
CA VAL A 153 -3.99 -20.03 6.00
C VAL A 153 -5.02 -21.15 6.21
N VAL A 154 -6.12 -20.80 6.85
CA VAL A 154 -7.31 -21.66 7.03
C VAL A 154 -8.51 -20.87 6.53
N LEU A 155 -9.28 -21.43 5.60
CA LEU A 155 -10.46 -20.78 5.02
C LEU A 155 -11.62 -21.75 4.83
N SER A 156 -12.86 -21.26 5.02
CA SER A 156 -14.09 -21.98 4.66
C SER A 156 -14.11 -22.25 3.15
N LYS A 157 -14.39 -23.50 2.72
CA LYS A 157 -14.36 -23.92 1.30
C LYS A 157 -15.29 -23.08 0.42
N ASP A 158 -16.48 -22.84 0.91
CA ASP A 158 -17.52 -22.08 0.22
C ASP A 158 -17.38 -20.56 0.47
N ASN A 159 -16.42 -20.13 1.29
CA ASN A 159 -16.28 -18.78 1.82
C ASN A 159 -17.53 -18.25 2.56
N LYS A 160 -18.38 -19.18 3.02
CA LYS A 160 -19.65 -18.94 3.73
C LYS A 160 -19.46 -19.06 5.23
N GLU A 161 -20.41 -18.47 5.95
CA GLU A 161 -20.68 -18.74 7.36
C GLU A 161 -20.84 -20.26 7.53
N SER A 162 -19.95 -20.89 8.31
CA SER A 162 -19.91 -22.35 8.48
C SER A 162 -20.67 -22.76 9.73
N ASP A 163 -21.50 -23.80 9.66
CA ASP A 163 -22.12 -24.39 10.85
C ASP A 163 -21.10 -25.09 11.78
N THR A 164 -19.86 -25.30 11.32
CA THR A 164 -18.78 -25.93 12.08
C THR A 164 -17.73 -24.92 12.60
N LYS A 165 -17.49 -24.95 13.92
CA LYS A 165 -16.40 -24.21 14.55
C LYS A 165 -15.10 -24.98 14.43
N GLU A 166 -14.20 -24.53 13.56
CA GLU A 166 -12.78 -24.84 13.74
C GLU A 166 -12.27 -24.08 14.99
N SER A 167 -11.73 -24.83 15.96
CA SER A 167 -11.12 -24.23 17.13
C SER A 167 -9.88 -23.45 16.71
N ALA A 168 -9.80 -22.17 17.08
CA ALA A 168 -8.54 -21.45 17.00
C ALA A 168 -7.51 -22.20 17.84
N SER A 169 -6.51 -22.82 17.20
CA SER A 169 -5.38 -23.39 17.92
C SER A 169 -4.63 -22.24 18.58
N THR A 170 -4.90 -22.10 19.88
CA THR A 170 -4.19 -21.25 20.83
C THR A 170 -3.96 -22.12 22.05
N ASP A 171 -2.97 -23.02 21.96
CA ASP A 171 -2.61 -23.88 23.08
C ASP A 171 -2.02 -23.04 24.21
N LYS A 172 -2.92 -22.65 25.12
CA LYS A 172 -2.59 -22.13 26.45
C LYS A 172 -3.36 -22.82 27.58
N ASP A 173 -4.13 -23.86 27.27
CA ASP A 173 -4.79 -24.72 28.25
C ASP A 173 -3.99 -26.01 28.49
N THR A 174 -2.91 -25.89 29.27
CA THR A 174 -2.53 -26.82 30.38
C THR A 174 -1.17 -26.46 31.01
N LEU A 175 -1.02 -25.23 31.52
CA LEU A 175 0.10 -24.91 32.43
C LEU A 175 -0.15 -25.42 33.86
N THR A 176 -0.11 -26.74 34.05
CA THR A 176 0.18 -27.32 35.36
C THR A 176 1.68 -27.40 35.56
N ALA A 177 2.16 -26.75 36.62
CA ALA A 177 3.57 -26.45 36.83
C ALA A 177 4.51 -27.67 36.93
N SER A 178 5.67 -27.58 36.26
CA SER A 178 6.98 -27.78 36.89
C SER A 178 8.12 -27.34 35.95
N SER A 179 9.34 -27.28 36.48
CA SER A 179 10.48 -26.50 36.00
C SER A 179 11.38 -27.19 34.97
N GLU A 180 12.17 -26.36 34.25
CA GLU A 180 13.45 -26.70 33.62
C GLU A 180 13.45 -27.75 32.50
N ASN A 181 13.32 -27.31 31.24
CA ASN A 181 14.44 -27.36 30.29
C ASN A 181 14.21 -26.55 29.00
N VAL A 182 15.30 -26.26 28.29
CA VAL A 182 15.27 -25.69 26.93
C VAL A 182 14.90 -26.78 25.94
N SER A 183 13.85 -26.56 25.16
CA SER A 183 13.61 -27.29 23.91
C SER A 183 12.94 -26.37 22.90
N SER A 184 13.33 -26.50 21.64
CA SER A 184 12.60 -25.94 20.50
C SER A 184 11.22 -26.58 20.42
N GLU A 185 10.16 -25.78 20.54
CA GLU A 185 8.82 -26.20 20.14
C GLU A 185 8.74 -26.09 18.62
N GLU A 186 8.74 -27.24 17.95
CA GLU A 186 8.35 -27.30 16.55
C GLU A 186 6.87 -26.95 16.47
N ASN A 187 6.52 -25.90 15.71
CA ASN A 187 5.16 -25.69 15.21
C ASN A 187 4.81 -26.84 14.24
N THR A 188 4.48 -27.98 14.83
CA THR A 188 3.94 -29.14 14.12
C THR A 188 2.43 -28.99 14.12
N VAL A 189 1.87 -28.67 12.95
CA VAL A 189 0.46 -28.93 12.67
C VAL A 189 0.31 -30.45 12.69
N SER A 190 0.00 -31.00 13.85
CA SER A 190 -0.25 -32.42 14.00
C SER A 190 -1.57 -32.76 13.33
N ASP A 191 -1.48 -33.63 12.32
CA ASP A 191 -2.62 -34.16 11.58
C ASP A 191 -3.45 -35.07 12.49
N ASN A 192 -4.38 -34.45 13.24
CA ASN A 192 -5.44 -35.18 13.90
C ASN A 192 -6.46 -35.59 12.84
N SER A 193 -6.24 -36.78 12.27
CA SER A 193 -7.12 -37.49 11.34
C SER A 193 -8.59 -37.36 11.73
N GLY A 194 -9.25 -36.42 11.05
CA GLY A 194 -10.64 -36.07 11.22
C GLY A 194 -10.99 -35.09 10.12
N ASN A 195 -11.45 -35.62 8.99
CA ASN A 195 -11.75 -34.85 7.77
C ASN A 195 -12.74 -33.72 8.07
N ASN A 196 -12.24 -32.54 8.43
CA ASN A 196 -13.05 -31.35 8.55
C ASN A 196 -13.30 -30.85 7.13
N THR A 197 -14.30 -31.43 6.47
CA THR A 197 -14.56 -31.29 5.03
C THR A 197 -14.88 -29.87 4.59
N ASP A 198 -15.04 -28.95 5.53
CA ASP A 198 -15.60 -27.62 5.34
C ASP A 198 -14.51 -26.56 5.17
N PHE A 199 -13.25 -26.90 5.44
CA PHE A 199 -12.10 -25.97 5.39
C PHE A 199 -11.02 -26.40 4.39
N ILE A 200 -10.26 -25.42 3.89
CA ILE A 200 -9.02 -25.58 3.12
C ILE A 200 -7.87 -25.10 3.98
N LYS A 201 -6.77 -25.85 4.00
CA LYS A 201 -5.56 -25.52 4.76
C LYS A 201 -4.38 -25.37 3.82
N LEU A 202 -3.62 -24.28 3.99
CA LEU A 202 -2.45 -23.96 3.17
C LEU A 202 -1.29 -23.55 4.09
N GLU A 203 -0.12 -24.09 3.80
CA GLU A 203 1.15 -23.66 4.40
C GLU A 203 2.02 -23.03 3.31
N TYR A 204 2.42 -21.78 3.55
CA TYR A 204 3.38 -21.05 2.72
C TYR A 204 4.71 -20.99 3.45
N ARG A 205 5.82 -21.32 2.78
CA ARG A 205 7.20 -21.16 3.29
C ARG A 205 7.99 -20.22 2.40
N TYR A 206 8.64 -19.24 3.02
CA TYR A 206 9.43 -18.24 2.31
C TYR A 206 10.92 -18.38 2.60
N SER A 207 11.75 -18.13 1.59
CA SER A 207 13.18 -17.93 1.77
C SER A 207 13.64 -16.65 1.09
N TYR A 208 14.72 -16.06 1.59
CA TYR A 208 15.26 -14.78 1.12
C TYR A 208 16.73 -14.93 0.70
N THR A 209 17.21 -13.98 -0.11
CA THR A 209 18.63 -13.81 -0.40
C THR A 209 19.34 -13.12 0.77
N ASP A 210 20.68 -13.15 0.77
CA ASP A 210 21.50 -12.44 1.75
C ASP A 210 21.28 -10.91 1.70
N ASN A 211 20.76 -10.39 0.59
CA ASN A 211 20.38 -8.99 0.41
C ASN A 211 18.89 -8.72 0.71
N SER A 212 18.18 -9.65 1.38
CA SER A 212 16.76 -9.54 1.72
C SER A 212 15.81 -9.37 0.54
N GLN A 213 16.06 -10.05 -0.57
CA GLN A 213 15.10 -10.20 -1.68
C GLN A 213 14.39 -11.56 -1.55
N LEU A 214 13.12 -11.67 -1.93
CA LEU A 214 12.39 -12.93 -1.94
C LEU A 214 13.03 -13.93 -2.90
N LYS A 215 13.57 -15.02 -2.38
CA LYS A 215 14.27 -16.06 -3.13
C LYS A 215 13.35 -17.21 -3.53
N SER A 216 12.42 -17.59 -2.66
CA SER A 216 11.42 -18.61 -2.97
C SER A 216 10.15 -18.49 -2.13
N GLU A 217 9.06 -19.00 -2.67
CA GLU A 217 7.83 -19.37 -1.99
C GLU A 217 7.59 -20.88 -2.25
N SER A 218 7.16 -21.62 -1.25
CA SER A 218 6.67 -23.00 -1.39
C SER A 218 5.28 -23.06 -0.77
N ILE A 219 4.29 -23.52 -1.53
CA ILE A 219 2.88 -23.61 -1.13
C ILE A 219 2.50 -25.08 -1.03
N THR A 220 2.19 -25.56 0.17
CA THR A 220 1.70 -26.92 0.41
C THR A 220 0.25 -26.88 0.88
N GLY A 221 -0.56 -27.80 0.37
CA GLY A 221 -1.96 -27.98 0.77
C GLY A 221 -2.45 -29.38 0.38
N ASP A 222 -3.72 -29.68 0.65
CA ASP A 222 -4.29 -31.03 0.51
C ASP A 222 -4.13 -31.66 -0.89
N ILE A 223 -3.95 -30.85 -1.94
CA ILE A 223 -3.85 -31.32 -3.34
C ILE A 223 -2.43 -31.43 -3.90
N GLY A 224 -1.37 -31.05 -3.16
CA GLY A 224 0.01 -31.16 -3.63
C GLY A 224 0.97 -30.11 -3.08
N THR A 225 1.98 -29.72 -3.87
CA THR A 225 2.89 -28.61 -3.55
C THR A 225 3.27 -27.83 -4.81
N LYS A 226 3.31 -26.50 -4.70
CA LYS A 226 3.75 -25.57 -5.74
C LYS A 226 4.95 -24.78 -5.22
N ASP A 227 6.09 -24.92 -5.87
CA ASP A 227 7.31 -24.16 -5.58
C ASP A 227 7.49 -23.03 -6.59
N ILE A 228 7.82 -21.84 -6.11
CA ILE A 228 8.19 -20.67 -6.93
C ILE A 228 9.55 -20.18 -6.47
N SER A 229 10.46 -19.95 -7.41
CA SER A 229 11.81 -19.46 -7.11
C SER A 229 12.23 -18.34 -8.05
N TYR A 230 13.01 -17.40 -7.52
CA TYR A 230 13.43 -16.19 -8.20
C TYR A 230 14.95 -16.05 -8.21
N THR A 231 15.49 -15.51 -9.29
CA THR A 231 16.90 -15.10 -9.35
C THR A 231 17.01 -13.62 -9.71
N TYR A 232 18.11 -13.00 -9.28
CA TYR A 232 18.34 -11.57 -9.41
C TYR A 232 19.76 -11.29 -9.91
N ASP A 233 19.96 -10.14 -10.56
CA ASP A 233 21.29 -9.57 -10.77
C ASP A 233 21.74 -8.69 -9.60
N ASN A 234 22.96 -8.14 -9.69
CA ASN A 234 23.55 -7.30 -8.65
C ASN A 234 22.83 -5.93 -8.47
N ALA A 235 22.01 -5.51 -9.42
CA ALA A 235 21.17 -4.31 -9.32
C ALA A 235 19.76 -4.66 -8.82
N GLY A 236 19.52 -5.91 -8.41
CA GLY A 236 18.23 -6.38 -7.93
C GLY A 236 17.16 -6.53 -9.01
N ASN A 237 17.53 -6.55 -10.30
CA ASN A 237 16.57 -6.90 -11.35
C ASN A 237 16.26 -8.39 -11.27
N ARG A 238 14.98 -8.78 -11.26
CA ARG A 238 14.53 -10.18 -11.26
C ARG A 238 14.82 -10.82 -12.62
N THR A 239 15.87 -11.62 -12.75
CA THR A 239 16.33 -12.20 -14.03
C THR A 239 15.59 -13.49 -14.40
N SER A 240 15.10 -14.26 -13.43
CA SER A 240 14.21 -15.41 -13.67
C SER A 240 13.13 -15.59 -12.62
N GLU A 241 12.08 -16.28 -13.02
CA GLU A 241 11.01 -16.85 -12.20
C GLU A 241 10.80 -18.28 -12.67
N THR A 242 10.91 -19.25 -11.76
CA THR A 242 10.71 -20.67 -12.05
C THR A 242 9.59 -21.19 -11.16
N ILE A 243 8.52 -21.68 -11.77
CA ILE A 243 7.36 -22.29 -11.12
C ILE A 243 7.46 -23.80 -11.32
N LYS A 244 7.36 -24.56 -10.23
CA LYS A 244 7.25 -26.03 -10.25
C LYS A 244 5.94 -26.46 -9.60
N THR A 245 5.18 -27.28 -10.30
CA THR A 245 3.96 -27.90 -9.80
C THR A 245 4.02 -29.38 -10.16
N ASP A 246 4.14 -30.24 -9.16
CA ASP A 246 4.44 -31.66 -9.32
C ASP A 246 5.66 -31.88 -10.26
N ASP A 247 5.53 -32.71 -11.30
CA ASP A 247 6.57 -32.99 -12.29
C ASP A 247 6.76 -31.89 -13.38
N LYS A 248 6.02 -30.77 -13.32
CA LYS A 248 6.09 -29.70 -14.34
C LYS A 248 6.91 -28.51 -13.85
N GLU A 249 7.80 -28.02 -14.69
CA GLU A 249 8.62 -26.83 -14.46
C GLU A 249 8.44 -25.82 -15.60
N GLU A 250 7.88 -24.65 -15.28
CA GLU A 250 7.74 -23.50 -16.20
C GLU A 250 8.75 -22.41 -15.79
N VAL A 251 9.62 -22.01 -16.72
CA VAL A 251 10.65 -20.98 -16.49
C VAL A 251 10.34 -19.74 -17.32
N THR A 252 10.23 -18.60 -16.65
CA THR A 252 10.18 -17.26 -17.24
C THR A 252 11.50 -16.55 -17.02
N THR A 253 12.02 -15.88 -18.06
CA THR A 253 13.23 -15.06 -17.98
C THR A 253 12.96 -13.62 -18.37
N PHE A 254 13.72 -12.71 -17.77
CA PHE A 254 13.58 -11.27 -17.93
C PHE A 254 14.93 -10.67 -18.35
N THR A 255 14.91 -9.70 -19.27
CA THR A 255 16.12 -9.02 -19.75
C THR A 255 15.96 -7.52 -19.58
N TYR A 256 17.01 -6.87 -19.08
CA TYR A 256 17.04 -5.46 -18.72
C TYR A 256 18.10 -4.72 -19.53
N ASP A 257 17.98 -3.41 -19.66
CA ASP A 257 19.04 -2.54 -20.18
C ASP A 257 19.92 -1.94 -19.05
N GLU A 258 20.94 -1.15 -19.43
CA GLU A 258 21.88 -0.51 -18.51
C GLU A 258 21.21 0.50 -17.53
N SER A 259 19.93 0.84 -17.74
CA SER A 259 19.13 1.70 -16.85
C SER A 259 18.12 0.89 -16.03
N ASN A 260 18.33 -0.43 -15.88
CA ASN A 260 17.45 -1.36 -15.16
C ASN A 260 16.02 -1.44 -15.73
N ARG A 261 15.81 -1.08 -17.00
CA ARG A 261 14.49 -1.13 -17.63
C ARG A 261 14.24 -2.50 -18.23
N LEU A 262 13.12 -3.12 -17.87
CA LEU A 262 12.72 -4.42 -18.43
C LEU A 262 12.43 -4.30 -19.93
N ILE A 263 13.34 -4.77 -20.80
CA ILE A 263 13.19 -4.71 -22.26
C ILE A 263 12.59 -5.99 -22.87
N LYS A 264 12.66 -7.13 -22.18
CA LYS A 264 12.08 -8.41 -22.64
C LYS A 264 11.59 -9.28 -21.48
N LYS A 265 10.38 -9.83 -21.59
CA LYS A 265 9.88 -10.99 -20.82
C LYS A 265 9.74 -12.19 -21.76
N GLN A 266 10.27 -13.34 -21.37
CA GLN A 266 10.22 -14.58 -22.11
C GLN A 266 9.62 -15.66 -21.21
N SER A 267 8.32 -15.94 -21.35
CA SER A 267 7.68 -17.10 -20.70
C SER A 267 7.75 -18.32 -21.63
N PRO A 268 7.36 -19.53 -21.16
CA PRO A 268 7.33 -20.73 -22.00
C PRO A 268 6.39 -20.63 -23.20
N LYS A 269 5.36 -19.78 -23.11
CA LYS A 269 4.28 -19.68 -24.11
C LYS A 269 4.35 -18.38 -24.94
N LYS A 270 4.94 -17.30 -24.41
CA LYS A 270 4.80 -15.95 -24.96
C LYS A 270 6.08 -15.12 -24.80
N THR A 271 6.42 -14.31 -25.80
CA THR A 271 7.57 -13.39 -25.77
C THR A 271 7.09 -11.95 -25.84
N THR A 272 7.32 -11.14 -24.80
CA THR A 272 6.94 -9.72 -24.78
C THR A 272 8.18 -8.83 -24.84
N ILE A 273 8.18 -7.88 -25.77
CA ILE A 273 9.21 -6.85 -25.91
C ILE A 273 8.63 -5.52 -25.43
N TYR A 274 9.42 -4.78 -24.66
CA TYR A 274 9.04 -3.49 -24.09
C TYR A 274 9.93 -2.37 -24.63
N THR A 275 9.38 -1.16 -24.74
CA THR A 275 10.15 0.04 -25.09
C THR A 275 9.80 1.21 -24.20
N TYR A 276 10.73 2.15 -24.07
CA TYR A 276 10.67 3.26 -23.13
C TYR A 276 10.96 4.60 -23.83
N ASP A 277 10.45 5.69 -23.26
CA ASP A 277 10.83 7.04 -23.67
C ASP A 277 12.17 7.49 -23.05
N LYS A 278 12.48 8.79 -23.15
CA LYS A 278 13.70 9.41 -22.59
C LYS A 278 13.63 9.74 -21.10
N ASN A 279 12.42 9.73 -20.52
CA ASN A 279 12.19 9.92 -19.10
C ASN A 279 12.24 8.60 -18.34
N GLY A 280 12.08 7.46 -19.03
CA GLY A 280 12.06 6.14 -18.42
C GLY A 280 10.66 5.54 -18.33
N ASN A 281 9.66 6.10 -19.01
CA ASN A 281 8.31 5.57 -19.01
C ASN A 281 8.14 4.49 -20.08
N ARG A 282 7.53 3.35 -19.75
CA ARG A 282 7.22 2.25 -20.68
C ARG A 282 6.17 2.72 -21.68
N ILE A 283 6.53 2.91 -22.95
CA ILE A 283 5.64 3.41 -24.02
C ILE A 283 5.05 2.29 -24.90
N SER A 284 5.62 1.09 -24.90
CA SER A 284 5.08 -0.08 -25.61
C SER A 284 5.31 -1.37 -24.86
N ALA A 285 4.38 -2.31 -24.99
CA ALA A 285 4.56 -3.74 -24.71
C ALA A 285 3.98 -4.52 -25.90
N THR A 286 4.78 -5.35 -26.56
CA THR A 286 4.40 -6.01 -27.83
C THR A 286 4.68 -7.49 -27.75
N SER A 287 3.70 -8.31 -28.09
CA SER A 287 3.78 -9.77 -28.01
C SER A 287 2.76 -10.46 -28.89
N ASP A 288 3.17 -11.44 -29.69
CA ASP A 288 2.32 -12.27 -30.57
C ASP A 288 1.33 -11.49 -31.46
N GLY A 289 1.76 -10.32 -31.95
CA GLY A 289 0.94 -9.42 -32.76
C GLY A 289 0.01 -8.49 -31.96
N GLU A 290 -0.17 -8.74 -30.67
CA GLU A 290 -0.79 -7.77 -29.76
C GLU A 290 0.21 -6.69 -29.36
N LYS A 291 -0.24 -5.43 -29.37
CA LYS A 291 0.55 -4.27 -28.93
C LYS A 291 -0.27 -3.42 -27.96
N PHE A 292 0.26 -3.25 -26.76
CA PHE A 292 -0.14 -2.19 -25.84
C PHE A 292 0.76 -0.97 -26.06
N SER A 293 0.16 0.21 -26.18
CA SER A 293 0.86 1.49 -26.26
C SER A 293 0.39 2.39 -25.12
N TYR A 294 1.32 3.08 -24.46
CA TYR A 294 1.06 3.85 -23.25
C TYR A 294 1.41 5.33 -23.49
N THR A 295 0.62 6.25 -22.93
CA THR A 295 0.83 7.70 -23.03
C THR A 295 0.92 8.34 -21.64
N TYR A 296 1.75 9.37 -21.50
CA TYR A 296 2.04 10.04 -20.23
C TYR A 296 1.94 11.56 -20.33
N ASP A 297 1.68 12.24 -19.21
CA ASP A 297 1.70 13.71 -19.13
C ASP A 297 3.14 14.27 -18.95
N ILE A 298 3.28 15.54 -18.53
CA ILE A 298 4.61 16.15 -18.25
C ILE A 298 5.22 15.70 -16.91
N ASN A 299 4.42 15.15 -16.01
CA ASN A 299 4.83 14.68 -14.68
C ASN A 299 5.03 13.17 -14.65
N ASP A 300 5.08 12.53 -15.82
CA ASP A 300 5.22 11.08 -16.01
C ASP A 300 4.02 10.26 -15.48
N ASN A 301 2.83 10.89 -15.31
CA ASN A 301 1.58 10.20 -14.98
C ASN A 301 1.00 9.50 -16.22
N LEU A 302 0.56 8.24 -16.10
CA LEU A 302 -0.05 7.48 -17.20
C LEU A 302 -1.45 8.03 -17.56
N THR A 303 -1.60 8.65 -18.72
CA THR A 303 -2.85 9.27 -19.18
C THR A 303 -3.72 8.36 -20.06
N GLY A 304 -3.16 7.31 -20.65
CA GLY A 304 -3.94 6.40 -21.48
C GLY A 304 -3.20 5.16 -21.97
N ILE A 305 -3.98 4.13 -22.31
CA ILE A 305 -3.49 2.86 -22.87
C ILE A 305 -4.32 2.50 -24.09
N LYS A 306 -3.64 2.08 -25.16
CA LYS A 306 -4.25 1.49 -26.36
C LYS A 306 -3.84 0.04 -26.53
N LYS A 307 -4.78 -0.84 -26.85
CA LYS A 307 -4.53 -2.21 -27.32
C LYS A 307 -4.83 -2.27 -28.82
N ASN A 308 -3.84 -2.59 -29.65
CA ASN A 308 -3.96 -2.63 -31.11
C ASN A 308 -4.64 -1.37 -31.69
N ASP A 309 -4.11 -0.20 -31.28
CA ASP A 309 -4.60 1.16 -31.60
C ASP A 309 -6.00 1.55 -31.09
N VAL A 310 -6.77 0.62 -30.51
CA VAL A 310 -8.03 0.89 -29.79
C VAL A 310 -7.72 1.40 -28.38
N THR A 311 -8.25 2.56 -28.00
CA THR A 311 -8.15 3.06 -26.61
C THR A 311 -8.94 2.15 -25.67
N ILE A 312 -8.25 1.58 -24.67
CA ILE A 312 -8.86 0.74 -23.63
C ILE A 312 -8.96 1.43 -22.27
N PHE A 313 -8.16 2.49 -22.08
CA PHE A 313 -8.02 3.20 -20.81
C PHE A 313 -7.64 4.66 -21.05
N GLU A 314 -8.24 5.58 -20.30
CA GLU A 314 -7.80 6.96 -20.12
C GLU A 314 -7.80 7.31 -18.61
N ALA A 315 -6.94 8.21 -18.18
CA ALA A 315 -6.94 8.72 -16.80
C ALA A 315 -6.73 10.24 -16.76
N ILE A 316 -7.45 10.89 -15.83
CA ILE A 316 -7.31 12.32 -15.53
C ILE A 316 -6.88 12.48 -14.06
N TYR A 317 -5.91 13.36 -13.89
CA TYR A 317 -5.31 13.72 -12.60
C TYR A 317 -5.64 15.16 -12.23
N ASP A 318 -5.63 15.46 -10.94
CA ASP A 318 -5.69 16.82 -10.42
C ASP A 318 -4.31 17.54 -10.48
N ALA A 319 -4.25 18.74 -9.90
CA ALA A 319 -3.03 19.56 -9.86
C ALA A 319 -1.96 19.09 -8.83
N MET A 320 -2.24 18.05 -8.05
CA MET A 320 -1.26 17.41 -7.16
C MET A 320 -0.72 16.09 -7.75
N GLY A 321 -1.43 15.54 -8.75
CA GLY A 321 -1.12 14.26 -9.39
C GLY A 321 -2.02 13.12 -8.90
N GLU A 322 -3.11 13.42 -8.19
CA GLU A 322 -4.05 12.41 -7.73
C GLU A 322 -5.06 12.07 -8.83
N ARG A 323 -5.26 10.77 -9.08
CA ARG A 323 -6.21 10.27 -10.09
C ARG A 323 -7.65 10.46 -9.64
N VAL A 324 -8.41 11.25 -10.39
CA VAL A 324 -9.79 11.64 -10.06
C VAL A 324 -10.85 11.11 -11.04
N LEU A 325 -10.44 10.68 -12.24
CA LEU A 325 -11.30 10.01 -13.23
C LEU A 325 -10.48 8.97 -13.99
N THR A 326 -11.04 7.76 -14.17
CA THR A 326 -10.63 6.83 -15.23
C THR A 326 -11.73 6.71 -16.27
N LYS A 327 -11.36 6.45 -17.54
CA LYS A 327 -12.29 5.88 -18.52
C LYS A 327 -11.80 4.51 -18.93
N GLU A 328 -12.70 3.52 -18.94
CA GLU A 328 -12.34 2.11 -19.11
C GLU A 328 -13.25 1.46 -20.15
N LEU A 329 -12.69 0.60 -21.01
CA LEU A 329 -13.44 -0.03 -22.09
C LEU A 329 -14.34 -1.16 -21.59
N ASN A 330 -15.64 -0.99 -21.79
CA ASN A 330 -16.68 -1.96 -21.49
C ASN A 330 -16.76 -3.08 -22.54
N VAL A 331 -17.46 -4.15 -22.17
CA VAL A 331 -17.78 -5.31 -23.05
C VAL A 331 -18.58 -4.90 -24.29
N ASP A 332 -19.35 -3.79 -24.22
CA ASP A 332 -20.10 -3.23 -25.35
C ASP A 332 -19.25 -2.37 -26.30
N GLY A 333 -17.96 -2.16 -26.00
CA GLY A 333 -17.04 -1.34 -26.78
C GLY A 333 -17.09 0.17 -26.48
N THR A 334 -17.83 0.60 -25.46
CA THR A 334 -17.85 2.01 -25.00
C THR A 334 -16.83 2.27 -23.90
N LEU A 335 -16.38 3.52 -23.75
CA LEU A 335 -15.54 3.94 -22.62
C LEU A 335 -16.42 4.47 -21.48
N GLU A 336 -16.52 3.71 -20.39
CA GLU A 336 -17.22 4.10 -19.16
C GLU A 336 -16.39 5.09 -18.35
N SER A 337 -16.97 6.21 -17.92
CA SER A 337 -16.33 7.18 -17.02
C SER A 337 -16.54 6.81 -15.55
N LYS A 338 -15.46 6.67 -14.78
CA LYS A 338 -15.46 6.35 -13.34
C LYS A 338 -14.79 7.46 -12.53
N TYR A 339 -15.59 8.38 -12.01
CA TYR A 339 -15.17 9.47 -11.13
C TYR A 339 -14.82 8.93 -9.73
N ARG A 340 -13.90 9.61 -9.03
CA ARG A 340 -13.42 9.21 -7.70
C ARG A 340 -13.56 10.34 -6.70
N LEU A 341 -14.22 10.07 -5.57
CA LEU A 341 -14.08 10.89 -4.37
C LEU A 341 -12.87 10.39 -3.60
N ASN A 342 -11.85 11.22 -3.48
CA ASN A 342 -10.60 10.91 -2.77
C ASN A 342 -10.54 11.65 -1.43
N ASP A 343 -10.17 10.93 -0.35
CA ASP A 343 -9.75 11.52 0.91
C ASP A 343 -8.25 11.80 0.88
N VAL A 344 -7.93 13.09 0.77
CA VAL A 344 -6.56 13.62 0.76
C VAL A 344 -6.03 13.96 2.16
N SER A 345 -6.76 13.59 3.23
CA SER A 345 -6.33 13.82 4.62
C SER A 345 -5.33 12.78 5.16
N PHE A 346 -4.98 11.76 4.37
CA PHE A 346 -3.97 10.74 4.69
C PHE A 346 -2.65 10.98 3.94
N GLU A 347 -1.55 10.37 4.42
CA GLU A 347 -0.23 10.45 3.75
C GLU A 347 -0.27 9.79 2.35
N ASP A 348 -1.09 8.74 2.22
CA ASP A 348 -1.44 8.06 0.98
C ASP A 348 -2.95 8.16 0.75
N THR A 349 -3.37 8.85 -0.32
CA THR A 349 -4.77 9.14 -0.67
C THR A 349 -5.66 7.89 -0.65
N GLN A 350 -6.86 7.99 -0.07
CA GLN A 350 -7.82 6.88 0.00
C GLN A 350 -9.06 7.17 -0.83
N VAL A 351 -9.57 6.17 -1.57
CA VAL A 351 -10.79 6.34 -2.39
C VAL A 351 -12.02 6.13 -1.50
N LEU A 352 -12.84 7.16 -1.28
CA LEU A 352 -14.08 7.06 -0.49
C LEU A 352 -15.27 6.60 -1.34
N SER A 353 -15.31 6.99 -2.61
CA SER A 353 -16.35 6.55 -3.55
C SER A 353 -15.79 6.43 -4.97
N VAL A 354 -16.35 5.51 -5.74
CA VAL A 354 -16.23 5.47 -7.21
C VAL A 354 -17.63 5.51 -7.80
N TYR A 355 -17.84 6.36 -8.80
CA TYR A 355 -19.17 6.60 -9.35
C TYR A 355 -19.15 6.98 -10.82
N ASN A 356 -20.27 6.76 -11.49
CA ASN A 356 -20.58 7.23 -12.84
C ASN A 356 -21.95 7.94 -12.80
N ASP A 357 -22.54 8.25 -13.95
CA ASP A 357 -23.85 8.95 -14.01
C ASP A 357 -25.05 8.09 -13.56
N SER A 358 -24.84 6.78 -13.33
CA SER A 358 -25.88 5.76 -13.05
C SER A 358 -25.66 4.94 -11.76
N SER A 359 -24.44 4.88 -11.22
CA SER A 359 -24.07 4.09 -10.04
C SER A 359 -23.02 4.78 -9.17
N LYS A 360 -23.01 4.44 -7.88
CA LYS A 360 -22.02 4.91 -6.90
C LYS A 360 -21.70 3.81 -5.89
N THR A 361 -20.44 3.39 -5.85
CA THR A 361 -19.89 2.53 -4.81
C THR A 361 -19.24 3.41 -3.74
N ASN A 362 -19.60 3.19 -2.48
CA ASN A 362 -18.94 3.78 -1.31
C ASN A 362 -17.99 2.77 -0.67
N LEU A 363 -16.92 3.24 -0.05
CA LEU A 363 -15.87 2.41 0.54
C LEU A 363 -15.74 2.73 2.03
N ILE A 364 -15.93 1.71 2.85
CA ILE A 364 -15.85 1.75 4.32
C ILE A 364 -14.54 1.10 4.79
N TYR A 365 -13.92 1.72 5.78
CA TYR A 365 -12.58 1.42 6.25
C TYR A 365 -12.56 1.17 7.75
N GLY A 366 -12.17 -0.04 8.16
CA GLY A 366 -11.84 -0.34 9.55
C GLY A 366 -10.42 0.11 9.94
N ASN A 367 -9.73 -0.75 10.68
CA ASN A 367 -8.27 -0.72 10.86
C ASN A 367 -7.50 -1.13 9.57
N GLU A 368 -8.23 -1.27 8.47
CA GLU A 368 -7.80 -1.64 7.11
C GLU A 368 -8.91 -1.22 6.11
N ARG A 369 -8.76 -1.52 4.82
CA ARG A 369 -9.92 -1.54 3.90
C ARG A 369 -10.77 -2.75 4.25
N THR A 370 -12.08 -2.56 4.48
CA THR A 370 -12.88 -3.64 5.12
C THR A 370 -14.24 -3.88 4.48
N VAL A 371 -14.94 -2.87 3.97
CA VAL A 371 -16.28 -3.05 3.40
C VAL A 371 -16.47 -2.24 2.13
N GLU A 372 -16.96 -2.89 1.07
CA GLU A 372 -17.48 -2.26 -0.12
C GLU A 372 -19.01 -2.16 -0.03
N LEU A 373 -19.52 -0.96 -0.26
CA LEU A 373 -20.95 -0.69 -0.32
C LEU A 373 -21.31 -0.27 -1.74
N SER A 374 -21.74 -1.24 -2.54
CA SER A 374 -22.46 -0.94 -3.77
C SER A 374 -23.89 -0.52 -3.45
N THR A 375 -24.56 0.20 -4.34
CA THR A 375 -25.96 0.63 -4.14
C THR A 375 -26.89 -0.57 -3.94
N GLY A 376 -27.28 -0.83 -2.69
CA GLY A 376 -28.21 -1.91 -2.33
C GLY A 376 -27.58 -3.27 -2.02
N THR A 377 -26.25 -3.41 -2.07
CA THR A 377 -25.55 -4.67 -1.73
C THR A 377 -24.32 -4.36 -0.88
N GLU A 378 -24.24 -5.01 0.28
CA GLU A 378 -23.14 -4.87 1.21
C GLU A 378 -22.17 -6.04 1.06
N SER A 379 -20.88 -5.76 1.04
CA SER A 379 -19.86 -6.80 0.92
C SER A 379 -18.66 -6.51 1.79
N ILE A 380 -18.37 -7.45 2.69
CA ILE A 380 -17.22 -7.39 3.58
C ILE A 380 -16.06 -8.09 2.88
N PHE A 381 -14.93 -7.40 2.75
CA PHE A 381 -13.72 -7.97 2.17
C PHE A 381 -13.02 -8.87 3.18
N ILE A 382 -12.53 -9.99 2.69
CA ILE A 382 -11.52 -10.80 3.36
C ILE A 382 -10.17 -10.35 2.83
N THR A 383 -9.25 -9.98 3.72
CA THR A 383 -7.92 -9.49 3.33
C THR A 383 -6.78 -10.17 4.07
N ASP A 384 -5.62 -10.24 3.42
CA ASP A 384 -4.40 -10.79 4.00
C ASP A 384 -3.76 -9.84 5.07
N GLU A 385 -2.55 -10.18 5.52
CA GLU A 385 -1.75 -9.37 6.45
C GLU A 385 -1.28 -8.00 5.90
N LYS A 386 -1.29 -7.82 4.57
CA LYS A 386 -0.90 -6.59 3.85
C LYS A 386 -2.08 -5.79 3.31
N GLU A 387 -3.31 -6.29 3.52
CA GLU A 387 -4.60 -5.79 3.01
C GLU A 387 -4.93 -6.21 1.56
N SER A 388 -4.25 -7.20 0.98
CA SER A 388 -4.64 -7.76 -0.33
C SER A 388 -6.06 -8.32 -0.25
N VAL A 389 -6.95 -7.93 -1.17
CA VAL A 389 -8.33 -8.42 -1.21
C VAL A 389 -8.38 -9.85 -1.74
N LEU A 390 -8.59 -10.80 -0.84
CA LEU A 390 -8.68 -12.23 -1.15
C LEU A 390 -10.10 -12.66 -1.55
N GLY A 391 -11.11 -11.80 -1.39
CA GLY A 391 -12.48 -12.11 -1.75
C GLY A 391 -13.47 -11.26 -0.95
N ARG A 392 -14.76 -11.56 -1.11
CA ARG A 392 -15.86 -11.04 -0.28
C ARG A 392 -16.49 -12.22 0.44
N ILE A 393 -17.02 -12.02 1.65
CA ILE A 393 -17.76 -13.08 2.37
C ILE A 393 -18.94 -13.54 1.50
N GLY A 394 -19.00 -14.84 1.18
CA GLY A 394 -19.98 -15.44 0.27
C GLY A 394 -19.58 -15.52 -1.21
N ASP A 395 -18.48 -14.87 -1.63
CA ASP A 395 -17.92 -14.94 -2.99
C ASP A 395 -16.72 -15.91 -3.04
N GLU A 396 -16.33 -16.32 -4.27
CA GLU A 396 -15.10 -17.09 -4.51
C GLU A 396 -13.83 -16.35 -4.03
N ASN A 397 -12.87 -17.11 -3.50
CA ASN A 397 -11.59 -16.57 -3.07
C ASN A 397 -10.62 -16.39 -4.26
N THR A 398 -9.85 -15.31 -4.21
CA THR A 398 -8.74 -14.97 -5.09
C THR A 398 -7.44 -15.05 -4.31
N PHE A 399 -6.43 -15.67 -4.90
CA PHE A 399 -5.08 -15.69 -4.37
C PHE A 399 -4.14 -14.87 -5.26
N TYR A 400 -3.03 -14.42 -4.70
CA TYR A 400 -1.99 -13.70 -5.42
C TYR A 400 -0.68 -14.46 -5.29
N THR A 401 0.10 -14.45 -6.37
CA THR A 401 1.55 -14.67 -6.28
C THR A 401 2.18 -13.59 -5.40
N PRO A 402 3.40 -13.78 -4.87
CA PRO A 402 4.07 -12.77 -4.05
C PRO A 402 4.19 -11.40 -4.73
N PHE A 403 4.28 -11.35 -6.06
CA PHE A 403 4.35 -10.12 -6.85
C PHE A 403 2.97 -9.62 -7.34
N GLY A 404 1.86 -10.13 -6.80
CA GLY A 404 0.52 -9.60 -7.04
C GLY A 404 -0.17 -10.04 -8.35
N ASP A 405 0.46 -10.93 -9.12
CA ASP A 405 -0.20 -11.57 -10.26
C ASP A 405 -1.21 -12.60 -9.77
N ASN A 406 -2.36 -12.65 -10.44
CA ASN A 406 -3.48 -13.57 -10.19
C ASN A 406 -3.80 -14.47 -11.40
N GLU A 407 -2.91 -14.54 -12.40
CA GLU A 407 -3.10 -15.35 -13.60
C GLU A 407 -2.89 -16.87 -13.39
N ASP A 408 -2.31 -17.32 -12.26
CA ASP A 408 -1.97 -18.74 -12.04
C ASP A 408 -2.11 -19.22 -10.58
N THR A 409 -3.35 -19.23 -10.07
CA THR A 409 -3.69 -19.80 -8.75
C THR A 409 -4.57 -21.04 -8.84
N ASN A 410 -4.46 -21.81 -9.93
CA ASN A 410 -5.10 -23.12 -10.14
C ASN A 410 -4.64 -24.22 -9.14
N PHE A 411 -3.90 -23.85 -8.09
CA PHE A 411 -3.54 -24.73 -6.97
C PHE A 411 -4.72 -24.96 -6.00
N ILE A 412 -5.82 -24.23 -6.19
CA ILE A 412 -7.12 -24.51 -5.58
C ILE A 412 -8.14 -24.31 -6.71
N ASP A 413 -9.11 -25.21 -6.83
CA ASP A 413 -10.14 -25.19 -7.88
C ASP A 413 -11.17 -24.07 -7.61
N THR A 414 -10.72 -22.83 -7.79
CA THR A 414 -11.48 -21.59 -7.62
C THR A 414 -11.46 -20.83 -8.93
N GLN A 415 -12.62 -20.46 -9.46
CA GLN A 415 -12.71 -19.79 -10.75
C GLN A 415 -12.16 -18.35 -10.69
N LYS A 416 -11.79 -17.84 -11.87
CA LYS A 416 -11.09 -16.57 -12.00
C LYS A 416 -12.05 -15.38 -11.89
N ALA A 417 -12.38 -14.98 -10.67
CA ALA A 417 -13.06 -13.71 -10.41
C ALA A 417 -12.19 -12.53 -10.91
N LEU A 418 -12.71 -11.73 -11.86
CA LEU A 418 -12.07 -10.48 -12.26
C LEU A 418 -12.31 -9.42 -11.17
N ILE A 419 -11.39 -9.33 -10.21
CA ILE A 419 -11.35 -8.20 -9.28
C ILE A 419 -10.90 -6.95 -10.04
N THR A 420 -11.86 -6.08 -10.35
CA THR A 420 -11.62 -4.66 -10.63
C THR A 420 -11.99 -3.88 -9.36
N GLY A 421 -11.19 -2.88 -8.98
CA GLY A 421 -11.26 -2.31 -7.63
C GLY A 421 -10.00 -2.63 -6.82
N PHE A 422 -10.10 -2.65 -5.50
CA PHE A 422 -8.97 -3.01 -4.64
C PHE A 422 -8.60 -4.50 -4.78
N GLY A 423 -7.30 -4.79 -4.92
CA GLY A 423 -6.75 -6.14 -5.07
C GLY A 423 -5.52 -6.34 -4.19
N PHE A 424 -4.40 -6.78 -4.78
CA PHE A 424 -3.11 -6.99 -4.11
C PHE A 424 -2.63 -5.75 -3.35
N ASP A 425 -2.11 -5.94 -2.12
CA ASP A 425 -1.72 -4.89 -1.17
C ASP A 425 -2.83 -3.84 -0.92
N GLY A 426 -4.08 -4.23 -1.16
CA GLY A 426 -5.25 -3.37 -1.14
C GLY A 426 -5.28 -2.33 -2.27
N GLU A 427 -4.32 -2.29 -3.18
CA GLU A 427 -4.21 -1.24 -4.19
C GLU A 427 -5.19 -1.41 -5.34
N TRP A 428 -5.50 -0.31 -6.02
CA TRP A 428 -6.55 -0.31 -7.05
C TRP A 428 -6.07 -0.93 -8.36
N LYS A 429 -6.63 -2.09 -8.71
CA LYS A 429 -6.49 -2.75 -10.02
C LYS A 429 -7.51 -2.18 -11.00
N ASP A 430 -7.01 -1.63 -12.10
CA ASP A 430 -7.86 -1.22 -13.22
C ASP A 430 -8.18 -2.43 -14.12
N SER A 431 -9.18 -2.29 -14.99
CA SER A 431 -9.50 -3.26 -16.06
C SER A 431 -8.33 -3.59 -17.01
N THR A 432 -7.26 -2.80 -16.98
CA THR A 432 -6.00 -3.01 -17.72
C THR A 432 -5.09 -4.07 -17.09
N GLY A 433 -5.39 -4.50 -15.85
CA GLY A 433 -4.59 -5.43 -15.05
C GLY A 433 -3.48 -4.77 -14.22
N LEU A 434 -3.22 -3.47 -14.42
CA LEU A 434 -2.25 -2.70 -13.65
C LEU A 434 -2.81 -2.24 -12.30
N TYR A 435 -1.94 -2.10 -11.31
CA TYR A 435 -2.26 -1.45 -10.03
C TYR A 435 -1.81 0.01 -10.04
N TYR A 436 -2.70 0.91 -9.60
CA TYR A 436 -2.41 2.34 -9.42
C TYR A 436 -1.92 2.61 -7.99
N LEU A 437 -0.63 2.91 -7.84
CA LEU A 437 0.06 3.18 -6.58
C LEU A 437 0.37 4.69 -6.49
N ARG A 438 -0.62 5.54 -6.77
CA ARG A 438 -0.54 7.01 -6.71
C ARG A 438 0.51 7.61 -7.67
N ALA A 439 1.79 7.60 -7.31
CA ALA A 439 2.86 8.14 -8.16
C ALA A 439 3.25 7.26 -9.36
N ARG A 440 3.00 5.95 -9.30
CA ARG A 440 3.37 5.01 -10.37
C ARG A 440 2.29 3.95 -10.61
N TYR A 441 2.37 3.33 -11.78
CA TYR A 441 1.60 2.13 -12.12
C TYR A 441 2.50 0.90 -12.00
N TYR A 442 2.05 -0.08 -11.24
CA TYR A 442 2.70 -1.37 -11.04
C TYR A 442 2.09 -2.43 -11.96
N ASP A 443 2.95 -3.18 -12.65
CA ASP A 443 2.55 -4.31 -13.49
C ASP A 443 2.85 -5.63 -12.77
N PRO A 444 1.82 -6.29 -12.19
CA PRO A 444 2.02 -7.51 -11.41
C PRO A 444 2.56 -8.66 -12.27
N ASN A 445 2.24 -8.70 -13.57
CA ASN A 445 2.70 -9.75 -14.47
C ASN A 445 4.20 -9.64 -14.78
N THR A 446 4.80 -8.46 -14.65
CA THR A 446 6.26 -8.30 -14.77
C THR A 446 6.98 -8.14 -13.44
N GLY A 447 6.28 -7.75 -12.38
CA GLY A 447 6.87 -7.51 -11.05
C GLY A 447 7.64 -6.20 -10.96
N VAL A 448 7.36 -5.24 -11.85
CA VAL A 448 8.06 -3.94 -11.91
C VAL A 448 7.09 -2.79 -12.21
N PHE A 449 7.52 -1.56 -11.90
CA PHE A 449 6.79 -0.35 -12.28
C PHE A 449 6.91 -0.02 -13.78
N LEU A 450 5.94 0.76 -14.29
CA LEU A 450 5.95 1.27 -15.67
C LEU A 450 6.90 2.47 -15.88
N SER A 451 7.22 3.21 -14.82
CA SER A 451 8.06 4.40 -14.81
C SER A 451 9.12 4.32 -13.71
N GLU A 452 10.21 5.09 -13.87
CA GLU A 452 11.31 5.16 -12.89
C GLU A 452 10.84 5.86 -11.61
N ASP A 453 11.39 5.47 -10.46
CA ASP A 453 11.11 6.10 -9.17
C ASP A 453 11.51 7.59 -9.17
N SER A 454 10.59 8.46 -8.74
CA SER A 454 10.91 9.87 -8.53
C SER A 454 11.80 10.10 -7.30
N VAL A 455 11.88 9.10 -6.42
CA VAL A 455 12.65 9.06 -5.19
C VAL A 455 13.78 8.04 -5.32
N SER A 456 14.98 8.51 -5.69
CA SER A 456 16.20 7.69 -5.57
C SER A 456 16.37 7.16 -4.13
N GLY A 457 16.65 5.85 -4.03
CA GLY A 457 16.91 5.14 -2.78
C GLY A 457 18.28 5.47 -2.14
N ASP A 458 18.74 4.56 -1.29
CA ASP A 458 20.02 4.72 -0.58
C ASP A 458 21.20 4.39 -1.51
N ILE A 459 22.15 5.31 -1.58
CA ILE A 459 23.38 5.15 -2.37
C ILE A 459 24.26 4.00 -1.89
N GLU A 460 24.09 3.54 -0.65
CA GLU A 460 24.79 2.38 -0.08
C GLU A 460 24.05 1.05 -0.36
N SER A 461 22.83 1.06 -0.92
CA SER A 461 22.07 -0.14 -1.30
C SER A 461 21.74 -0.15 -2.80
N ALA A 462 22.50 -0.94 -3.55
CA ALA A 462 22.34 -1.11 -5.00
C ALA A 462 20.93 -1.53 -5.43
N ILE A 463 20.23 -2.31 -4.60
CA ILE A 463 18.85 -2.74 -4.86
C ILE A 463 17.88 -1.55 -4.72
N SER A 464 18.06 -0.70 -3.71
CA SER A 464 17.22 0.49 -3.53
C SER A 464 17.45 1.57 -4.60
N LEU A 465 18.57 1.51 -5.32
CA LEU A 465 18.82 2.35 -6.51
C LEU A 465 18.09 1.84 -7.76
N ASN A 466 17.45 0.66 -7.71
CA ASN A 466 16.64 0.16 -8.80
C ASN A 466 15.26 0.82 -8.84
N GLY A 467 15.18 1.91 -9.61
CA GLY A 467 13.97 2.73 -9.77
C GLY A 467 12.76 2.03 -10.40
N TYR A 468 12.85 0.76 -10.79
CA TYR A 468 11.72 -0.02 -11.32
C TYR A 468 11.28 -1.17 -10.40
N SER A 469 12.11 -1.53 -9.40
CA SER A 469 11.82 -2.64 -8.50
C SER A 469 10.61 -2.34 -7.61
N PHE A 470 9.74 -3.33 -7.43
CA PHE A 470 8.67 -3.26 -6.44
C PHE A 470 9.19 -3.70 -5.07
N VAL A 471 9.14 -2.79 -4.10
CA VAL A 471 9.57 -2.97 -2.70
C VAL A 471 10.92 -3.68 -2.50
N GLU A 472 11.91 -3.35 -3.33
CA GLU A 472 13.24 -3.97 -3.34
C GLU A 472 13.23 -5.50 -3.58
N ASN A 473 12.15 -6.03 -4.15
CA ASN A 473 11.84 -7.46 -4.35
C ASN A 473 11.56 -8.25 -3.05
N ASP A 474 11.08 -7.59 -1.99
CA ASP A 474 10.52 -8.27 -0.80
C ASP A 474 9.02 -7.96 -0.61
N PRO A 475 8.15 -8.46 -1.51
CA PRO A 475 6.72 -8.17 -1.46
C PRO A 475 5.95 -9.02 -0.42
N VAL A 476 6.63 -9.91 0.31
CA VAL A 476 6.01 -10.65 1.42
C VAL A 476 5.99 -9.78 2.67
N ASN A 477 7.05 -9.02 2.93
CA ASN A 477 7.17 -8.19 4.13
C ASN A 477 6.75 -6.72 3.94
N TYR A 478 6.72 -6.25 2.70
CA TYR A 478 6.55 -4.84 2.38
C TYR A 478 5.50 -4.58 1.29
N THR A 479 4.87 -3.41 1.38
CA THR A 479 3.92 -2.81 0.43
C THR A 479 4.50 -1.49 -0.09
N ASP A 480 4.07 -0.92 -1.23
CA ASP A 480 4.41 0.46 -1.63
C ASP A 480 3.15 1.28 -1.98
N PRO A 481 2.37 1.72 -0.97
CA PRO A 481 1.13 2.47 -1.21
C PRO A 481 1.38 3.79 -1.94
N SER A 482 2.52 4.42 -1.66
CA SER A 482 2.91 5.71 -2.24
C SER A 482 3.39 5.63 -3.69
N GLY A 483 3.73 4.42 -4.16
CA GLY A 483 4.45 4.19 -5.41
C GLY A 483 5.82 4.86 -5.47
N ASN A 484 6.51 5.06 -4.35
CA ASN A 484 7.91 5.53 -4.28
C ASN A 484 8.69 5.01 -3.05
N THR A 485 8.06 4.32 -2.10
CA THR A 485 8.66 4.01 -0.80
C THR A 485 7.96 2.83 -0.15
N ARG A 486 8.73 1.76 0.07
CA ARG A 486 8.24 0.57 0.75
C ARG A 486 7.87 0.84 2.22
N ASN A 487 6.74 0.31 2.65
CA ASN A 487 6.21 0.29 4.01
C ASN A 487 6.16 -1.15 4.51
N ARG A 488 6.51 -1.40 5.78
CA ARG A 488 6.43 -2.75 6.38
C ARG A 488 5.01 -2.99 6.92
N GLY A 489 4.35 -4.05 6.44
CA GLY A 489 2.95 -4.38 6.76
C GLY A 489 1.91 -3.61 5.94
N LYS A 490 0.71 -3.44 6.52
CA LYS A 490 -0.53 -2.92 5.88
C LYS A 490 -0.34 -1.66 5.03
N SER A 491 -0.99 -1.63 3.86
CA SER A 491 -0.95 -0.50 2.95
C SER A 491 -1.62 0.78 3.51
N THR A 492 -2.80 0.74 4.14
CA THR A 492 -3.43 1.97 4.69
C THR A 492 -2.66 2.62 5.84
N GLY A 493 -1.65 1.96 6.41
CA GLY A 493 -0.92 2.43 7.60
C GLY A 493 -1.76 2.51 8.89
N ARG A 494 -3.03 2.07 8.85
CA ARG A 494 -3.91 1.96 10.01
C ARG A 494 -3.51 0.75 10.85
N GLY A 495 -3.74 0.79 12.16
CA GLY A 495 -3.53 -0.36 13.04
C GLY A 495 -2.17 -0.52 13.77
N LYS A 496 -1.33 0.52 13.92
CA LYS A 496 -0.16 0.48 14.86
C LYS A 496 -0.63 0.55 16.33
N GLY A 497 -1.41 -0.45 16.75
CA GLY A 497 -2.20 -0.54 17.97
C GLY A 497 -1.53 -1.21 19.18
N ALA A 498 -0.21 -1.16 19.33
CA ALA A 498 0.45 -1.49 20.59
C ALA A 498 1.82 -0.79 20.70
N LYS A 499 1.99 0.11 21.68
CA LYS A 499 3.31 0.67 22.01
C LYS A 499 4.09 -0.32 22.89
N GLY A 500 4.69 -1.33 22.25
CA GLY A 500 5.79 -2.06 22.86
C GLY A 500 6.86 -1.08 23.37
N LYS A 501 7.29 -1.22 24.63
CA LYS A 501 8.37 -0.37 25.17
C LYS A 501 9.61 -0.60 24.32
N GLN A 502 10.12 0.47 23.69
CA GLN A 502 11.46 0.42 23.09
C GLN A 502 12.51 0.14 24.18
N VAL A 503 12.84 -1.14 24.38
CA VAL A 503 14.06 -1.56 25.04
C VAL A 503 15.18 -1.27 24.06
N SER A 504 15.82 -0.11 24.22
CA SER A 504 17.04 0.22 23.49
C SER A 504 18.08 -0.89 23.73
N LYS A 505 18.32 -1.75 22.72
CA LYS A 505 19.46 -2.68 22.70
C LYS A 505 20.74 -1.84 22.73
N LYS A 506 21.22 -1.57 23.94
CA LYS A 506 22.42 -0.77 24.21
C LYS A 506 23.63 -1.65 23.93
N SER A 507 24.11 -1.63 22.69
CA SER A 507 25.28 -2.40 22.28
C SER A 507 26.53 -1.94 23.05
N THR A 508 26.92 -2.73 24.04
CA THR A 508 28.15 -2.52 24.81
C THR A 508 29.36 -3.04 24.02
N ALA A 509 29.82 -2.27 23.05
CA ALA A 509 31.11 -2.51 22.40
C ALA A 509 32.26 -1.96 23.27
N SER A 510 32.99 -2.87 23.92
CA SER A 510 34.25 -2.57 24.59
C SER A 510 35.38 -2.48 23.55
N GLY A 511 36.15 -1.38 23.55
CA GLY A 511 37.29 -1.23 22.62
C GLY A 511 38.06 0.07 22.79
N LYS A 512 39.22 0.03 23.46
CA LYS A 512 40.07 1.22 23.70
C LYS A 512 40.98 1.52 22.50
N GLY A 513 40.67 2.62 21.79
CA GLY A 513 41.61 3.70 21.48
C GLY A 513 42.68 3.53 20.39
N LYS A 514 42.71 4.49 19.46
CA LYS A 514 43.84 5.43 19.24
C LYS A 514 43.41 6.57 18.30
N ALA A 515 44.11 7.71 18.35
CA ALA A 515 43.76 8.91 17.58
C ALA A 515 44.94 9.44 16.77
N SER A 516 44.69 9.89 15.53
CA SER A 516 45.59 10.81 14.81
C SER A 516 44.93 11.56 13.64
N ASN A 517 44.80 12.88 13.80
CA ASN A 517 44.90 13.97 12.79
C ASN A 517 44.36 13.84 11.34
N LYS A 518 43.31 14.66 11.09
CA LYS A 518 43.24 15.76 10.10
C LYS A 518 43.80 15.57 8.67
N SER A 519 42.91 15.75 7.70
CA SER A 519 43.13 16.65 6.55
C SER A 519 41.94 17.63 6.42
N LYS A 520 42.15 18.81 5.85
CA LYS A 520 41.13 19.86 5.68
C LYS A 520 41.16 20.45 4.26
N SER A 521 39.95 20.77 3.77
CA SER A 521 39.54 21.94 2.96
C SER A 521 39.11 21.62 1.53
N PRO A 522 38.28 22.47 0.87
CA PRO A 522 37.55 23.65 1.37
C PRO A 522 36.01 23.58 1.19
N LYS A 523 35.26 24.38 1.97
CA LYS A 523 33.84 24.67 1.71
C LYS A 523 33.70 26.06 1.07
N LEU A 524 32.95 26.16 -0.03
CA LEU A 524 32.56 27.44 -0.61
C LEU A 524 31.53 28.16 0.27
N LYS A 525 31.67 29.49 0.38
CA LYS A 525 30.75 30.38 1.10
C LYS A 525 29.88 31.13 0.09
N MET A 526 28.65 31.46 0.49
CA MET A 526 27.94 32.64 0.00
C MET A 526 27.43 33.50 1.19
N PRO A 527 27.19 34.80 0.97
CA PRO A 527 27.47 35.81 2.00
C PRO A 527 26.30 36.18 2.93
N LYS A 528 26.64 36.82 4.06
CA LYS A 528 25.70 37.54 4.93
C LYS A 528 25.88 39.05 4.75
N ILE A 529 24.81 39.79 4.46
CA ILE A 529 24.68 41.21 4.84
C ILE A 529 23.24 41.49 5.33
N SER A 530 23.18 42.08 6.52
CA SER A 530 22.11 42.88 7.13
C SER A 530 22.82 44.03 7.88
N PRO A 531 22.22 45.03 8.59
CA PRO A 531 20.87 45.06 9.20
C PRO A 531 20.21 46.47 9.45
N LYS A 532 19.17 46.50 10.33
CA LYS A 532 18.65 47.62 11.19
C LYS A 532 17.70 48.64 10.51
N ALA A 533 16.75 49.30 11.19
CA ALA A 533 16.39 49.50 12.62
C ALA A 533 14.87 49.90 12.76
N LYS A 534 14.17 50.06 13.91
CA LYS A 534 14.34 49.84 15.39
C LYS A 534 12.96 50.04 16.09
N ALA A 535 12.48 49.12 16.96
CA ALA A 535 11.58 49.41 18.11
C ALA A 535 11.36 48.14 18.98
N GLN A 536 12.11 47.90 20.06
CA GLN A 536 11.86 48.30 21.46
C GLN A 536 10.64 47.68 22.21
N SER A 537 10.75 46.39 22.53
CA SER A 537 10.64 45.82 23.89
C SER A 537 9.57 46.36 24.89
N LYS A 538 8.66 45.46 25.29
CA LYS A 538 8.44 45.16 26.72
C LYS A 538 8.50 43.64 26.97
N ARG A 539 9.20 43.24 28.04
CA ARG A 539 9.26 41.86 28.54
C ARG A 539 8.09 41.60 29.49
N GLN A 540 7.46 40.43 29.39
CA GLN A 540 6.85 39.74 30.53
C GLN A 540 7.17 38.23 30.47
N ALA A 541 6.96 37.52 31.59
CA ALA A 541 7.68 36.29 31.91
C ALA A 541 7.14 35.02 31.25
N LYS A 542 8.04 34.04 31.08
CA LYS A 542 7.70 32.67 30.64
C LYS A 542 6.94 31.90 31.73
N PRO A 543 5.87 31.17 31.41
CA PRO A 543 5.57 29.91 32.06
C PRO A 543 6.55 28.82 31.58
N LYS A 544 7.00 27.94 32.47
CA LYS A 544 7.62 26.68 32.08
C LYS A 544 6.50 25.68 31.75
N ASN A 545 6.38 25.25 30.49
CA ASN A 545 5.64 24.03 30.17
C ASN A 545 6.50 23.09 29.34
N SER A 546 6.77 21.91 29.92
CA SER A 546 7.46 20.79 29.30
C SER A 546 6.50 19.98 28.44
N GLY A 547 6.08 20.54 27.30
CA GLY A 547 5.33 19.83 26.27
C GLY A 547 6.16 19.72 25.00
N ARG A 548 6.73 18.54 24.73
CA ARG A 548 7.45 18.30 23.46
C ARG A 548 7.28 16.86 22.98
N ARG A 549 6.71 16.73 21.77
CA ARG A 549 6.57 15.52 20.94
C ARG A 549 5.44 14.54 21.29
N LEU A 550 4.21 14.92 20.94
CA LEU A 550 3.36 14.16 20.02
C LEU A 550 2.77 15.19 19.05
N GLY A 551 2.88 14.92 17.76
CA GLY A 551 2.84 15.93 16.69
C GLY A 551 3.80 15.57 15.55
N LYS A 552 3.79 14.28 15.20
CA LYS A 552 4.72 13.67 14.24
C LYS A 552 4.04 12.75 13.22
N GLN A 553 2.71 12.65 13.27
CA GLN A 553 1.89 12.18 12.15
C GLN A 553 1.58 13.38 11.23
N ASN A 554 0.96 14.46 11.73
CA ASN A 554 0.53 15.56 10.84
C ASN A 554 1.67 16.45 10.29
N ILE A 555 2.84 16.51 10.96
CA ILE A 555 4.04 17.17 10.37
C ILE A 555 4.60 16.38 9.16
N ARG A 556 4.13 15.15 8.90
CA ARG A 556 4.55 14.41 7.70
C ARG A 556 3.87 14.88 6.42
N GLN A 557 2.65 15.40 6.48
CA GLN A 557 1.93 15.88 5.29
C GLN A 557 2.69 17.02 4.60
N SER A 558 3.14 18.04 5.37
CA SER A 558 4.01 19.08 4.82
C SER A 558 5.36 18.53 4.36
N THR A 559 5.90 17.45 4.96
CA THR A 559 7.12 16.84 4.44
C THR A 559 6.93 15.99 3.19
N ASN A 560 5.81 15.27 2.99
CA ASN A 560 5.60 14.46 1.79
C ASN A 560 5.13 15.30 0.61
N LEU A 561 4.29 16.32 0.83
CA LEU A 561 4.17 17.40 -0.15
C LEU A 561 5.55 18.03 -0.41
N SER A 562 6.35 18.42 0.60
CA SER A 562 7.69 18.97 0.31
C SER A 562 8.71 17.99 -0.28
N ARG A 563 8.46 16.67 -0.26
CA ARG A 563 9.38 15.64 -0.81
C ARG A 563 9.04 15.29 -2.23
N SER A 564 7.76 15.14 -2.56
CA SER A 564 7.31 15.06 -3.95
C SER A 564 7.55 16.41 -4.65
N PHE A 565 7.14 17.55 -4.06
CA PHE A 565 7.33 18.88 -4.66
C PHE A 565 8.80 19.34 -4.64
N GLY A 566 9.57 19.00 -3.59
CA GLY A 566 10.97 19.40 -3.46
C GLY A 566 11.95 18.67 -4.39
N ARG A 567 11.51 17.58 -5.06
CA ARG A 567 12.28 16.84 -6.06
C ARG A 567 11.71 16.91 -7.47
N ARG A 568 10.38 17.10 -7.66
CA ARG A 568 9.75 17.35 -8.98
C ARG A 568 10.32 18.59 -9.71
N THR A 569 10.93 19.54 -8.98
CA THR A 569 11.65 20.69 -9.56
C THR A 569 13.12 20.41 -9.97
N ALA A 570 13.69 19.24 -9.62
CA ALA A 570 15.07 18.91 -9.97
C ALA A 570 15.19 18.23 -11.34
N ASN A 571 14.33 17.25 -11.64
CA ASN A 571 14.40 16.46 -12.88
C ASN A 571 14.06 17.27 -14.14
N SER A 572 13.27 18.33 -14.02
CA SER A 572 12.96 19.27 -15.11
C SER A 572 14.10 20.25 -15.44
N TYR A 573 15.11 20.37 -14.56
CA TYR A 573 16.23 21.31 -14.72
C TYR A 573 17.61 20.66 -14.89
N SER A 574 17.78 19.35 -14.64
CA SER A 574 19.10 18.69 -14.64
C SER A 574 19.54 18.05 -15.96
N LYS A 575 18.63 17.78 -16.92
CA LYS A 575 18.95 17.16 -18.23
C LYS A 575 19.13 18.17 -19.38
N LYS A 576 19.78 19.31 -19.12
CA LYS A 576 20.42 20.16 -20.15
C LYS A 576 21.89 20.36 -19.79
N TYR A 577 22.77 20.27 -20.80
CA TYR A 577 24.24 20.22 -20.72
C TYR A 577 24.77 18.88 -20.14
N SER A 578 25.13 17.90 -20.97
CA SER A 578 26.11 17.99 -22.07
C SER A 578 25.85 16.98 -23.18
#